data_AF-A0A9X2C8U6-F1
#
_entry.id   AF-A0A9X2C8U6-F1
#
_cell.length_a   1.000
_cell.length_b   1.000
_cell.length_c   1.000
_cell.angle_alpha   90.00
_cell.angle_beta   90.00
_cell.angle_gamma   90.00
#
_symmetry.space_group_name_H-M   'P 1'
#
loop_
_entity.id
_entity.type
_entity.pdbx_description
1 polymer ?
#
loop_
_entity_poly.entity_id
_entity_poly.type
_entity_poly.pdbx_seq_one_letter_code
_entity_poly.pdbx_strand_id
1 'polypeptide(L)'
;MDYVGVADISGTPLLLIEAKAWDKPAISARGDGQHNSEAALLVAAIQHIRGGKAEDTSPIIGEWDSYLRQVSGYVQTLKERYSHNLPRAVIISGEWMVVFKTPVETFLGAARPDDIATFTRSQLKERAEEIFDLLHRSTLTIDAPVPLRPAQLRRYLELGEVSGAFQGVHVHYERTGSKLFTPRPRILIYPALFVTRKDGALFTVIHNETPVELDYGRNNDDVETLAPHLDEVRAHGAALVAACAMELGGELTLAELSAFPGFRSDRLSKAPVDSLPEADEWLVATGSATHFLLAEPRVQECRYHSWAECGADATMHSAISARTVDPPAFFVDTQRHHCAHQVVQDRREARCLIQAIDSRTCCQACIFLERCWTEEERAALPCGR
;
A
#
# COMPACT_ATOMS: atom_id res chain seq x y z
N MET A 1 -20.74 3.22 -13.21
CA MET A 1 -19.77 2.17 -12.95
C MET A 1 -20.15 1.68 -11.58
N ASP A 2 -20.66 0.45 -11.51
CA ASP A 2 -21.30 0.01 -10.27
C ASP A 2 -20.28 -0.51 -9.27
N TYR A 3 -19.35 -1.36 -9.71
CA TYR A 3 -18.28 -1.88 -8.85
C TYR A 3 -16.95 -1.98 -9.58
N VAL A 4 -15.86 -1.72 -8.85
CA VAL A 4 -14.48 -1.99 -9.28
C VAL A 4 -13.73 -2.69 -8.17
N GLY A 5 -13.22 -3.88 -8.45
CA GLY A 5 -12.22 -4.53 -7.63
C GLY A 5 -10.84 -3.93 -7.92
N VAL A 6 -10.10 -3.58 -6.88
CA VAL A 6 -8.76 -3.00 -6.97
C VAL A 6 -7.76 -3.88 -6.21
N ALA A 7 -6.51 -3.89 -6.66
CA ALA A 7 -5.42 -4.51 -5.90
C ALA A 7 -5.18 -3.72 -4.61
N ASP A 8 -5.08 -4.40 -3.47
CA ASP A 8 -5.06 -3.77 -2.14
C ASP A 8 -3.91 -2.75 -1.99
N ILE A 9 -2.71 -3.10 -2.47
CA ILE A 9 -1.52 -2.27 -2.31
C ILE A 9 -1.37 -1.24 -3.43
N SER A 10 -1.55 -1.66 -4.69
CA SER A 10 -1.32 -0.78 -5.84
C SER A 10 -2.53 0.11 -6.17
N GLY A 11 -3.72 -0.22 -5.66
CA GLY A 11 -4.99 0.43 -6.01
C GLY A 11 -5.33 0.30 -7.50
N THR A 12 -4.68 -0.62 -8.21
CA THR A 12 -4.83 -0.79 -9.64
C THR A 12 -6.15 -1.52 -9.92
N PRO A 13 -6.97 -1.06 -10.88
CA PRO A 13 -8.22 -1.75 -11.23
C PRO A 13 -7.96 -3.16 -11.75
N LEU A 14 -8.58 -4.16 -11.11
CA LEU A 14 -8.46 -5.58 -11.46
C LEU A 14 -9.71 -6.14 -12.13
N LEU A 15 -10.88 -5.70 -11.67
CA LEU A 15 -12.18 -6.21 -12.11
C LEU A 15 -13.19 -5.08 -12.17
N LEU A 16 -13.74 -4.83 -13.35
CA LEU A 16 -14.89 -3.94 -13.53
C LEU A 16 -16.16 -4.78 -13.55
N ILE A 17 -17.19 -4.38 -12.78
CA ILE A 17 -18.52 -4.99 -12.85
C ILE A 17 -19.55 -3.89 -13.09
N GLU A 18 -20.30 -4.06 -14.18
CA GLU A 18 -21.50 -3.28 -14.48
C GLU A 18 -22.72 -4.18 -14.29
N ALA A 19 -23.52 -3.89 -13.27
CA ALA A 19 -24.66 -4.68 -12.87
C ALA A 19 -25.95 -4.08 -13.46
N LYS A 20 -26.81 -4.94 -13.98
CA LYS A 20 -28.10 -4.54 -14.55
C LYS A 20 -29.26 -5.16 -13.76
N ALA A 21 -30.45 -4.58 -13.95
CA ALA A 21 -31.68 -5.12 -13.37
C ALA A 21 -31.92 -6.58 -13.81
N TRP A 22 -32.71 -7.31 -13.02
CA TRP A 22 -32.89 -8.75 -13.19
C TRP A 22 -33.36 -9.13 -14.60
N ASP A 23 -34.36 -8.43 -15.11
CA ASP A 23 -35.16 -8.74 -16.30
C ASP A 23 -34.62 -8.11 -17.59
N LYS A 24 -33.33 -7.78 -17.65
CA LYS A 24 -32.72 -7.21 -18.87
C LYS A 24 -32.65 -8.22 -20.01
N PRO A 25 -32.88 -7.77 -21.26
CA PRO A 25 -32.99 -8.67 -22.40
C PRO A 25 -31.68 -9.42 -22.65
N ALA A 26 -31.81 -10.62 -23.20
CA ALA A 26 -30.69 -11.41 -23.69
C ALA A 26 -29.98 -10.70 -24.86
N ILE A 27 -28.74 -11.13 -25.12
CA ILE A 27 -27.93 -10.66 -26.24
C ILE A 27 -28.65 -11.04 -27.53
N SER A 28 -29.03 -10.04 -28.33
CA SER A 28 -29.80 -10.27 -29.55
C SER A 28 -29.45 -9.26 -30.64
N ALA A 29 -29.42 -9.74 -31.88
CA ALA A 29 -29.14 -8.91 -33.04
C ALA A 29 -30.30 -7.94 -33.29
N ARG A 30 -29.99 -6.80 -33.90
CA ARG A 30 -31.01 -5.89 -34.41
C ARG A 30 -31.47 -6.38 -35.78
N GLY A 31 -32.77 -6.69 -35.90
CA GLY A 31 -33.35 -7.23 -37.13
C GLY A 31 -32.91 -8.67 -37.41
N ASP A 32 -32.86 -9.05 -38.69
CA ASP A 32 -32.65 -10.44 -39.12
C ASP A 32 -31.15 -10.82 -39.31
N GLY A 33 -30.23 -10.08 -38.69
CA GLY A 33 -28.80 -10.32 -38.82
C GLY A 33 -28.37 -11.67 -38.23
N GLN A 34 -27.69 -12.51 -39.02
CA GLN A 34 -27.14 -13.78 -38.54
C GLN A 34 -25.68 -13.63 -38.11
N HIS A 35 -25.39 -14.07 -36.88
CA HIS A 35 -24.04 -14.13 -36.31
C HIS A 35 -23.76 -15.54 -35.78
N ASN A 36 -22.51 -15.98 -35.89
CA ASN A 36 -22.11 -17.34 -35.53
C ASN A 36 -22.23 -17.65 -34.03
N SER A 37 -22.23 -16.62 -33.17
CA SER A 37 -22.40 -16.73 -31.72
C SER A 37 -22.75 -15.37 -31.10
N GLU A 38 -23.23 -15.36 -29.85
CA GLU A 38 -23.40 -14.13 -29.06
C GLU A 38 -22.09 -13.35 -28.94
N ALA A 39 -20.97 -14.05 -28.70
CA ALA A 39 -19.64 -13.43 -28.66
C ALA A 39 -19.27 -12.76 -29.99
N ALA A 40 -19.59 -13.38 -31.14
CA ALA A 40 -19.34 -12.78 -32.45
C ALA A 40 -20.23 -11.54 -32.71
N LEU A 41 -21.47 -11.56 -32.24
CA LEU A 41 -22.36 -10.39 -32.29
C LEU A 41 -21.83 -9.25 -31.40
N LEU A 42 -21.38 -9.55 -30.17
CA LEU A 42 -20.77 -8.56 -29.28
C LEU A 42 -19.51 -7.95 -29.89
N VAL A 43 -18.65 -8.75 -30.52
CA VAL A 43 -17.48 -8.25 -31.27
C VAL A 43 -17.90 -7.28 -32.38
N ALA A 44 -18.91 -7.63 -33.17
CA ALA A 44 -19.40 -6.76 -34.25
C ALA A 44 -19.95 -5.43 -33.70
N ALA A 45 -20.68 -5.46 -32.58
CA ALA A 45 -21.18 -4.27 -31.90
C ALA A 45 -20.06 -3.41 -31.33
N ILE A 46 -19.05 -4.00 -30.69
CA ILE A 46 -17.89 -3.27 -30.15
C ILE A 46 -17.08 -2.61 -31.28
N GLN A 47 -16.87 -3.31 -32.39
CA GLN A 47 -16.22 -2.75 -33.58
C GLN A 47 -17.03 -1.60 -34.19
N HIS A 48 -18.37 -1.72 -34.21
CA HIS A 48 -19.27 -0.66 -34.66
C HIS A 48 -19.14 0.59 -33.77
N ILE A 49 -19.20 0.42 -32.44
CA ILE A 49 -19.04 1.50 -31.46
C ILE A 49 -17.70 2.20 -31.62
N ARG A 50 -16.60 1.44 -31.74
CA ARG A 50 -15.25 1.98 -31.92
C ARG A 50 -15.10 2.74 -33.24
N GLY A 51 -15.86 2.36 -34.26
CA GLY A 51 -15.94 3.10 -35.53
C GLY A 51 -16.67 4.44 -35.43
N GLY A 52 -17.14 4.84 -34.25
CA GLY A 52 -17.87 6.09 -34.03
C GLY A 52 -19.26 6.10 -34.68
N LYS A 53 -19.81 4.93 -35.01
CA LYS A 53 -21.09 4.81 -35.70
C LYS A 53 -22.26 5.04 -34.74
N ALA A 54 -23.36 5.57 -35.27
CA ALA A 54 -24.56 5.92 -34.52
C ALA A 54 -25.35 4.68 -34.06
N GLU A 55 -25.94 4.77 -32.87
CA GLU A 55 -26.66 3.68 -32.18
C GLU A 55 -27.81 3.08 -33.01
N ASP A 56 -28.50 3.87 -33.82
CA ASP A 56 -29.59 3.45 -34.70
C ASP A 56 -29.15 2.43 -35.77
N THR A 57 -27.87 2.44 -36.14
CA THR A 57 -27.25 1.50 -37.09
C THR A 57 -26.52 0.32 -36.42
N SER A 58 -26.62 0.18 -35.10
CA SER A 58 -25.92 -0.86 -34.35
C SER A 58 -26.39 -2.27 -34.74
N PRO A 59 -25.48 -3.26 -34.89
CA PRO A 59 -25.87 -4.64 -35.17
C PRO A 59 -26.58 -5.32 -33.99
N ILE A 60 -26.55 -4.71 -32.80
CA ILE A 60 -27.18 -5.22 -31.58
C ILE A 60 -28.36 -4.33 -31.14
N ILE A 61 -29.27 -4.88 -30.34
CA ILE A 61 -30.37 -4.09 -29.78
C ILE A 61 -29.88 -2.90 -28.94
N GLY A 62 -30.66 -1.83 -28.88
CA GLY A 62 -30.24 -0.54 -28.31
C GLY A 62 -29.77 -0.62 -26.85
N GLU A 63 -30.43 -1.42 -26.00
CA GLU A 63 -30.00 -1.60 -24.61
C GLU A 63 -28.57 -2.14 -24.51
N TRP A 64 -28.22 -3.13 -25.34
CA TRP A 64 -26.86 -3.69 -25.35
C TRP A 64 -25.84 -2.75 -25.97
N ASP A 65 -26.20 -1.99 -27.02
CA ASP A 65 -25.33 -0.94 -27.57
C ASP A 65 -24.96 0.08 -26.48
N SER A 66 -25.96 0.53 -25.71
CA SER A 66 -25.79 1.43 -24.57
C SER A 66 -24.86 0.83 -23.50
N TYR A 67 -25.06 -0.43 -23.11
CA TYR A 67 -24.21 -1.10 -22.10
C TYR A 67 -22.75 -1.21 -22.57
N LEU A 68 -22.54 -1.58 -23.84
CA LEU A 68 -21.20 -1.70 -24.42
C LEU A 68 -20.49 -0.35 -24.53
N ARG A 69 -21.19 0.73 -24.89
CA ARG A 69 -20.63 2.10 -24.87
C ARG A 69 -20.22 2.52 -23.47
N GLN A 70 -21.07 2.23 -22.49
CA GLN A 70 -20.84 2.58 -21.10
C GLN A 70 -19.58 1.87 -20.56
N VAL A 71 -19.47 0.55 -20.76
CA VAL A 71 -18.29 -0.22 -20.35
C VAL A 71 -17.04 0.19 -21.12
N SER A 72 -17.14 0.44 -22.43
CA SER A 72 -16.03 0.95 -23.25
C SER A 72 -15.47 2.26 -22.67
N GLY A 73 -16.36 3.19 -22.29
CA GLY A 73 -15.98 4.45 -21.66
C GLY A 73 -15.27 4.26 -20.31
N TYR A 74 -15.72 3.31 -19.47
CA TYR A 74 -15.02 2.99 -18.23
C TYR A 74 -13.65 2.37 -18.49
N VAL A 75 -13.56 1.40 -19.40
CA VAL A 75 -12.28 0.75 -19.75
C VAL A 75 -11.27 1.79 -20.26
N GLN A 76 -11.71 2.70 -21.13
CA GLN A 76 -10.88 3.81 -21.62
C GLN A 76 -10.40 4.70 -20.47
N THR A 77 -11.33 5.18 -19.63
CA THR A 77 -11.01 6.05 -18.49
C THR A 77 -10.02 5.39 -17.52
N LEU A 78 -10.22 4.10 -17.22
CA LEU A 78 -9.31 3.35 -16.34
C LEU A 78 -7.94 3.16 -16.97
N LYS A 79 -7.87 2.85 -18.28
CA LYS A 79 -6.59 2.73 -19.00
C LYS A 79 -5.81 4.04 -19.00
N GLU A 80 -6.47 5.16 -19.31
CA GLU A 80 -5.84 6.48 -19.34
C GLU A 80 -5.37 6.92 -17.95
N ARG A 81 -6.20 6.72 -16.92
CA ARG A 81 -5.87 7.16 -15.55
C ARG A 81 -4.79 6.32 -14.87
N TYR A 82 -4.78 5.01 -15.08
CA TYR A 82 -3.88 4.10 -14.38
C TYR A 82 -2.74 3.58 -15.26
N SER A 83 -2.74 3.87 -16.57
CA SER A 83 -1.82 3.29 -17.56
C SER A 83 -1.81 1.75 -17.57
N HIS A 84 -2.80 1.11 -16.95
CA HIS A 84 -2.88 -0.31 -16.69
C HIS A 84 -3.90 -1.00 -17.59
N ASN A 85 -3.62 -2.25 -17.98
CA ASN A 85 -4.58 -3.06 -18.72
C ASN A 85 -5.49 -3.81 -17.76
N LEU A 86 -6.74 -3.35 -17.65
CA LEU A 86 -7.76 -3.99 -16.82
C LEU A 86 -7.84 -5.51 -17.16
N PRO A 87 -7.66 -6.41 -16.17
CA PRO A 87 -7.69 -7.86 -16.39
C PRO A 87 -9.05 -8.40 -16.80
N ARG A 88 -10.14 -7.97 -16.15
CA ARG A 88 -11.50 -8.43 -16.46
C ARG A 88 -12.51 -7.29 -16.40
N ALA A 89 -13.48 -7.36 -17.30
CA ALA A 89 -14.71 -6.58 -17.19
C ALA A 89 -15.91 -7.52 -17.28
N VAL A 90 -16.95 -7.26 -16.51
CA VAL A 90 -18.16 -8.07 -16.45
C VAL A 90 -19.38 -7.18 -16.62
N ILE A 91 -20.31 -7.60 -17.47
CA ILE A 91 -21.68 -7.08 -17.48
C ILE A 91 -22.57 -8.23 -17.01
N ILE A 92 -23.41 -7.98 -16.01
CA ILE A 92 -24.20 -9.04 -15.37
C ILE A 92 -25.63 -8.59 -15.08
N SER A 93 -26.58 -9.53 -15.22
CA SER A 93 -27.95 -9.44 -14.75
C SER A 93 -28.31 -10.71 -13.96
N GLY A 94 -29.57 -10.82 -13.52
CA GLY A 94 -30.08 -12.08 -12.95
C GLY A 94 -30.26 -13.21 -13.97
N GLU A 95 -30.25 -12.88 -15.26
CA GLU A 95 -30.55 -13.82 -16.36
C GLU A 95 -29.33 -14.20 -17.20
N TRP A 96 -28.25 -13.40 -17.15
CA TRP A 96 -27.04 -13.64 -17.94
C TRP A 96 -25.80 -12.96 -17.34
N MET A 97 -24.63 -13.44 -17.74
CA MET A 97 -23.33 -12.84 -17.43
C MET A 97 -22.46 -12.83 -18.69
N VAL A 98 -21.78 -11.71 -18.93
CA VAL A 98 -20.77 -11.57 -19.99
C VAL A 98 -19.45 -11.17 -19.35
N VAL A 99 -18.41 -11.99 -19.55
CA VAL A 99 -17.06 -11.76 -19.06
C VAL A 99 -16.14 -11.44 -20.24
N PHE A 100 -15.54 -10.25 -20.21
CA PHE A 100 -14.48 -9.83 -21.13
C PHE A 100 -13.13 -10.19 -20.51
N LYS A 101 -12.38 -11.09 -21.16
CA LYS A 101 -11.09 -11.63 -20.71
C LYS A 101 -9.94 -10.66 -20.90
N THR A 102 -10.02 -9.76 -21.86
CA THR A 102 -8.97 -8.78 -22.18
C THR A 102 -9.62 -7.43 -22.54
N PRO A 103 -10.36 -6.79 -21.62
CA PRO A 103 -11.24 -5.68 -21.96
C PRO A 103 -10.55 -4.52 -22.67
N VAL A 104 -9.28 -4.21 -22.36
CA VAL A 104 -8.54 -3.19 -23.13
C VAL A 104 -8.35 -3.60 -24.58
N GLU A 105 -7.94 -4.84 -24.85
CA GLU A 105 -7.83 -5.35 -26.22
C GLU A 105 -9.20 -5.50 -26.88
N THR A 106 -10.23 -5.90 -26.14
CA THR A 106 -11.58 -6.05 -26.69
C THR A 106 -12.18 -4.70 -27.08
N PHE A 107 -12.16 -3.70 -26.20
CA PHE A 107 -12.86 -2.43 -26.43
C PHE A 107 -12.00 -1.40 -27.18
N LEU A 108 -10.68 -1.39 -26.96
CA LEU A 108 -9.77 -0.40 -27.56
C LEU A 108 -8.90 -1.01 -28.68
N GLY A 109 -8.60 -2.31 -28.61
CA GLY A 109 -7.82 -3.09 -29.58
C GLY A 109 -8.67 -3.99 -30.49
N ALA A 110 -8.10 -5.07 -31.00
CA ALA A 110 -8.77 -5.98 -31.94
C ALA A 110 -9.64 -7.03 -31.21
N ALA A 111 -10.91 -6.69 -30.97
CA ALA A 111 -11.90 -7.61 -30.40
C ALA A 111 -11.97 -8.97 -31.12
N ARG A 112 -11.87 -10.07 -30.35
CA ARG A 112 -12.05 -11.45 -30.83
C ARG A 112 -13.15 -12.16 -30.04
N PRO A 113 -13.93 -13.08 -30.66
CA PRO A 113 -14.97 -13.81 -29.94
C PRO A 113 -14.42 -14.61 -28.76
N ASP A 114 -13.22 -15.18 -28.88
CA ASP A 114 -12.58 -15.99 -27.83
C ASP A 114 -12.26 -15.19 -26.55
N ASP A 115 -12.19 -13.86 -26.65
CA ASP A 115 -11.97 -12.95 -25.52
C ASP A 115 -13.26 -12.71 -24.70
N ILE A 116 -14.41 -13.22 -25.16
CA ILE A 116 -15.71 -12.98 -24.55
C ILE A 116 -16.36 -14.30 -24.15
N ALA A 117 -16.64 -14.47 -22.86
CA ALA A 117 -17.43 -15.59 -22.36
C ALA A 117 -18.85 -15.12 -22.03
N THR A 118 -19.87 -15.80 -22.56
CA THR A 118 -21.28 -15.53 -22.26
C THR A 118 -21.88 -16.72 -21.50
N PHE A 119 -22.73 -16.42 -20.53
CA PHE A 119 -23.42 -17.39 -19.69
C PHE A 119 -24.88 -17.00 -19.56
N THR A 120 -25.79 -17.93 -19.82
CA THR A 120 -27.22 -17.79 -19.49
C THR A 120 -27.48 -18.19 -18.05
N ARG A 121 -28.67 -17.90 -17.54
CA ARG A 121 -29.10 -18.25 -16.18
C ARG A 121 -28.89 -19.72 -15.82
N SER A 122 -29.21 -20.66 -16.71
CA SER A 122 -28.97 -22.09 -16.46
C SER A 122 -27.48 -22.41 -16.35
N GLN A 123 -26.67 -21.74 -17.20
CA GLN A 123 -25.23 -21.94 -17.25
C GLN A 123 -24.48 -21.30 -16.08
N LEU A 124 -25.03 -20.29 -15.41
CA LEU A 124 -24.39 -19.70 -14.22
C LEU A 124 -24.12 -20.75 -13.14
N LYS A 125 -25.03 -21.73 -12.99
CA LYS A 125 -24.85 -22.85 -12.07
C LYS A 125 -24.05 -23.99 -12.69
N GLU A 126 -24.37 -24.36 -13.93
CA GLU A 126 -23.74 -25.52 -14.60
C GLU A 126 -22.26 -25.32 -14.90
N ARG A 127 -21.84 -24.06 -15.14
CA ARG A 127 -20.46 -23.67 -15.47
C ARG A 127 -19.84 -22.79 -14.38
N ALA A 128 -20.26 -22.97 -13.13
CA ALA A 128 -19.79 -22.17 -12.00
C ALA A 128 -18.26 -22.25 -11.85
N GLU A 129 -17.66 -23.43 -12.03
CA GLU A 129 -16.18 -23.61 -11.97
C GLU A 129 -15.47 -22.72 -12.99
N GLU A 130 -15.94 -22.66 -14.23
CA GLU A 130 -15.36 -21.80 -15.27
C GLU A 130 -15.52 -20.32 -14.93
N ILE A 131 -16.67 -19.91 -14.38
CA ILE A 131 -16.89 -18.54 -13.93
C ILE A 131 -15.91 -18.20 -12.79
N PHE A 132 -15.74 -19.11 -11.83
CA PHE A 132 -14.75 -18.93 -10.77
C PHE A 132 -13.35 -18.82 -11.35
N ASP A 133 -12.92 -19.68 -12.26
CA ASP A 133 -11.59 -19.60 -12.89
C ASP A 133 -11.37 -18.27 -13.63
N LEU A 134 -12.39 -17.79 -14.34
CA LEU A 134 -12.33 -16.52 -15.07
C LEU A 134 -12.19 -15.30 -14.16
N LEU A 135 -12.75 -15.37 -12.95
CA LEU A 135 -12.85 -14.26 -11.99
C LEU A 135 -12.00 -14.47 -10.72
N HIS A 136 -11.30 -15.59 -10.61
CA HIS A 136 -10.51 -15.94 -9.43
C HIS A 136 -9.38 -14.93 -9.24
N ARG A 137 -9.02 -14.63 -7.99
CA ARG A 137 -7.99 -13.62 -7.68
C ARG A 137 -6.69 -13.88 -8.44
N SER A 138 -6.23 -15.13 -8.56
CA SER A 138 -5.01 -15.48 -9.31
C SER A 138 -5.05 -15.15 -10.80
N THR A 139 -6.24 -15.06 -11.38
CA THR A 139 -6.49 -14.67 -12.77
C THR A 139 -6.53 -13.15 -12.93
N LEU A 140 -7.03 -12.46 -11.90
CA LEU A 140 -7.15 -11.00 -11.88
C LEU A 140 -5.83 -10.31 -11.52
N THR A 141 -5.09 -10.86 -10.57
CA THR A 141 -3.83 -10.32 -10.12
C THR A 141 -2.91 -11.43 -9.60
N ILE A 142 -1.62 -11.21 -9.79
CA ILE A 142 -0.58 -11.94 -9.07
C ILE A 142 -0.11 -11.00 -7.96
N ASP A 143 -0.97 -10.75 -6.97
CA ASP A 143 -0.53 -10.00 -5.79
C ASP A 143 0.45 -10.90 -5.04
N ALA A 144 1.67 -10.42 -4.88
CA ALA A 144 2.65 -11.08 -4.04
C ALA A 144 2.09 -11.17 -2.60
N PRO A 145 2.22 -12.32 -1.92
CA PRO A 145 1.90 -12.39 -0.50
C PRO A 145 2.79 -11.40 0.26
N VAL A 146 2.20 -10.75 1.26
CA VAL A 146 2.92 -9.86 2.17
C VAL A 146 3.12 -10.57 3.51
N PRO A 147 4.36 -10.68 4.01
CA PRO A 147 5.61 -10.38 3.30
C PRO A 147 6.03 -11.51 2.35
N LEU A 148 6.83 -11.16 1.34
CA LEU A 148 7.66 -12.11 0.61
C LEU A 148 8.91 -12.47 1.43
N ARG A 149 9.39 -13.70 1.30
CA ARG A 149 10.78 -14.06 1.64
C ARG A 149 11.68 -13.80 0.43
N PRO A 150 13.00 -13.58 0.61
CA PRO A 150 13.92 -13.33 -0.49
C PRO A 150 13.82 -14.35 -1.64
N ALA A 151 13.78 -15.65 -1.32
CA ALA A 151 13.67 -16.74 -2.31
C ALA A 151 12.35 -16.75 -3.11
N GLN A 152 11.33 -16.02 -2.68
CA GLN A 152 10.07 -15.89 -3.41
C GLN A 152 10.10 -14.74 -4.41
N LEU A 153 11.06 -13.82 -4.31
CA LEU A 153 11.09 -12.56 -5.08
C LEU A 153 11.17 -12.80 -6.60
N ARG A 154 12.01 -13.75 -7.06
CA ARG A 154 12.12 -14.13 -8.48
C ARG A 154 10.82 -14.60 -9.13
N ARG A 155 9.82 -15.03 -8.33
CA ARG A 155 8.52 -15.46 -8.87
C ARG A 155 7.67 -14.30 -9.34
N TYR A 156 7.99 -13.08 -8.91
CA TYR A 156 7.18 -11.88 -9.14
C TYR A 156 7.97 -10.74 -9.81
N LEU A 157 9.30 -10.79 -9.74
CA LEU A 157 10.15 -9.68 -10.14
C LEU A 157 11.50 -10.18 -10.66
N GLU A 158 11.91 -9.67 -11.82
CA GLU A 158 13.29 -9.76 -12.31
C GLU A 158 14.07 -8.47 -12.02
N LEU A 159 15.40 -8.57 -11.91
CA LEU A 159 16.26 -7.41 -11.64
C LEU A 159 16.07 -6.29 -12.67
N GLY A 160 15.92 -6.65 -13.96
CA GLY A 160 15.71 -5.69 -15.04
C GLY A 160 14.37 -4.93 -14.96
N GLU A 161 13.44 -5.37 -14.13
CA GLU A 161 12.13 -4.75 -13.92
C GLU A 161 12.09 -3.87 -12.67
N VAL A 162 13.12 -3.92 -11.82
CA VAL A 162 13.23 -3.08 -10.61
C VAL A 162 13.32 -1.61 -11.02
N SER A 163 12.44 -0.78 -10.46
CA SER A 163 12.45 0.68 -10.59
C SER A 163 13.02 1.37 -9.35
N GLY A 164 13.10 0.68 -8.21
CA GLY A 164 13.65 1.19 -6.96
C GLY A 164 13.65 0.14 -5.86
N ALA A 165 14.57 0.28 -4.91
CA ALA A 165 14.62 -0.51 -3.69
C ALA A 165 14.79 0.43 -2.49
N PHE A 166 14.08 0.17 -1.41
CA PHE A 166 14.01 1.05 -0.25
C PHE A 166 14.03 0.21 1.01
N GLN A 167 14.91 0.52 1.94
CA GLN A 167 14.84 -0.05 3.27
C GLN A 167 13.62 0.45 4.03
N GLY A 168 13.28 -0.31 5.06
CA GLY A 168 12.27 0.03 6.02
C GLY A 168 12.19 -0.99 7.13
N VAL A 169 11.12 -0.87 7.90
CA VAL A 169 10.82 -1.79 9.00
C VAL A 169 9.33 -2.09 9.04
N HIS A 170 9.01 -3.32 9.42
CA HIS A 170 7.71 -3.66 9.99
C HIS A 170 7.80 -3.50 11.50
N VAL A 171 6.85 -2.78 12.07
CA VAL A 171 6.77 -2.44 13.49
C VAL A 171 5.57 -3.15 14.07
N HIS A 172 5.78 -3.94 15.12
CA HIS A 172 4.71 -4.54 15.91
C HIS A 172 4.80 -4.01 17.34
N TYR A 173 3.69 -3.48 17.85
CA TYR A 173 3.60 -2.89 19.17
C TYR A 173 2.80 -3.81 20.11
N GLU A 174 3.43 -4.27 21.18
CA GLU A 174 2.81 -5.14 22.17
C GLU A 174 2.50 -4.37 23.46
N ARG A 175 1.30 -4.59 23.99
CA ARG A 175 0.89 -4.13 25.33
C ARG A 175 1.21 -5.23 26.33
N THR A 176 2.42 -5.18 26.89
CA THR A 176 2.96 -6.24 27.76
C THR A 176 2.63 -6.01 29.24
N GLY A 177 2.61 -7.09 30.03
CA GLY A 177 2.41 -7.04 31.48
C GLY A 177 1.17 -7.82 31.96
N SER A 178 1.02 -7.92 33.27
CA SER A 178 -0.15 -8.55 33.90
C SER A 178 -1.34 -7.60 33.86
N LYS A 179 -2.56 -8.15 33.73
CA LYS A 179 -3.81 -7.38 33.87
C LYS A 179 -3.98 -6.71 35.25
N LEU A 180 -3.17 -7.10 36.24
CA LEU A 180 -3.16 -6.50 37.58
C LEU A 180 -2.28 -5.24 37.69
N PHE A 181 -1.43 -4.98 36.70
CA PHE A 181 -0.51 -3.83 36.69
C PHE A 181 -0.70 -2.99 35.42
N THR A 182 -0.19 -1.76 35.44
CA THR A 182 -0.20 -0.90 34.25
C THR A 182 0.60 -1.56 33.12
N PRO A 183 -0.01 -1.77 31.93
CA PRO A 183 0.70 -2.33 30.79
C PRO A 183 1.86 -1.44 30.34
N ARG A 184 2.91 -2.07 29.79
CA ARG A 184 4.07 -1.38 29.23
C ARG A 184 4.18 -1.65 27.72
N PRO A 185 4.56 -0.64 26.93
CA PRO A 185 4.82 -0.83 25.51
C PRO A 185 6.09 -1.65 25.31
N ARG A 186 6.02 -2.58 24.36
CA ARG A 186 7.17 -3.28 23.79
C ARG A 186 7.08 -3.13 22.28
N ILE A 187 8.12 -2.58 21.67
CA ILE A 187 8.14 -2.29 20.23
C ILE A 187 9.12 -3.27 19.58
N LEU A 188 8.59 -4.07 18.65
CA LEU A 188 9.32 -5.10 17.93
C LEU A 188 9.57 -4.62 16.51
N ILE A 189 10.83 -4.64 16.09
CA ILE A 189 11.28 -4.15 14.79
C ILE A 189 11.72 -5.33 13.91
N TYR A 190 11.07 -5.48 12.77
CA TYR A 190 11.43 -6.44 11.73
C TYR A 190 11.99 -5.67 10.53
N PRO A 191 13.28 -5.82 10.20
CA PRO A 191 13.86 -5.19 9.02
C PRO A 191 13.12 -5.64 7.75
N ALA A 192 12.78 -4.67 6.91
CA ALA A 192 12.03 -4.88 5.69
C ALA A 192 12.75 -4.25 4.48
N LEU A 193 12.48 -4.81 3.30
CA LEU A 193 12.89 -4.25 2.02
C LEU A 193 11.65 -4.06 1.16
N PHE A 194 11.48 -2.84 0.65
CA PHE A 194 10.43 -2.50 -0.29
C PHE A 194 11.03 -2.39 -1.69
N VAL A 195 10.55 -3.19 -2.63
CA VAL A 195 11.05 -3.17 -4.02
C VAL A 195 9.93 -2.74 -4.94
N THR A 196 10.17 -1.72 -5.76
CA THR A 196 9.22 -1.25 -6.75
C THR A 196 9.57 -1.79 -8.12
N ARG A 197 8.54 -2.16 -8.89
CA ARG A 197 8.68 -2.55 -10.30
C ARG A 197 8.37 -1.36 -11.22
N LYS A 198 8.81 -1.43 -12.47
CA LYS A 198 8.60 -0.38 -13.49
C LYS A 198 7.13 -0.06 -13.77
N ASP A 199 6.21 -1.00 -13.53
CA ASP A 199 4.77 -0.78 -13.65
C ASP A 199 4.11 -0.18 -12.39
N GLY A 200 4.91 0.09 -11.34
CA GLY A 200 4.45 0.67 -10.09
C GLY A 200 3.99 -0.33 -9.03
N ALA A 201 4.15 -1.64 -9.27
CA ALA A 201 3.94 -2.63 -8.21
C ALA A 201 4.95 -2.45 -7.07
N LEU A 202 4.50 -2.64 -5.82
CA LEU A 202 5.32 -2.53 -4.61
C LEU A 202 5.34 -3.90 -3.92
N PHE A 203 6.54 -4.44 -3.72
CA PHE A 203 6.78 -5.71 -3.06
C PHE A 203 7.38 -5.48 -1.68
N THR A 204 6.80 -6.08 -0.65
CA THR A 204 7.33 -6.06 0.72
C THR A 204 8.05 -7.36 1.00
N VAL A 205 9.34 -7.30 1.31
CA VAL A 205 10.16 -8.45 1.66
C VAL A 205 10.56 -8.37 3.13
N ILE A 206 10.27 -9.42 3.90
CA ILE A 206 10.68 -9.58 5.30
C ILE A 206 11.14 -11.04 5.44
N HIS A 207 12.34 -11.23 5.98
CA HIS A 207 12.91 -12.57 6.14
C HIS A 207 12.99 -13.02 7.61
N ASN A 208 13.25 -12.09 8.52
CA ASN A 208 13.56 -12.43 9.90
C ASN A 208 12.27 -12.69 10.68
N GLU A 209 12.08 -13.90 11.18
CA GLU A 209 10.96 -14.24 12.09
C GLU A 209 11.23 -13.77 13.52
N THR A 210 12.49 -13.47 13.86
CA THR A 210 12.85 -12.93 15.17
C THR A 210 12.95 -11.40 15.09
N PRO A 211 12.15 -10.66 15.87
CA PRO A 211 12.26 -9.21 15.91
C PRO A 211 13.51 -8.76 16.66
N VAL A 212 13.97 -7.55 16.34
CA VAL A 212 14.84 -6.77 17.21
C VAL A 212 13.95 -5.93 18.13
N GLU A 213 14.02 -6.17 19.43
CA GLU A 213 13.27 -5.36 20.39
C GLU A 213 13.91 -3.97 20.48
N LEU A 214 13.11 -2.92 20.23
CA LEU A 214 13.54 -1.55 20.43
C LEU A 214 13.82 -1.37 21.93
N ASP A 215 15.08 -1.09 22.27
CA ASP A 215 15.46 -0.72 23.62
C ASP A 215 16.73 0.13 23.64
N TYR A 216 16.90 0.90 24.71
CA TYR A 216 18.17 1.56 25.02
C TYR A 216 19.16 0.53 25.59
N GLY A 217 20.37 0.54 25.05
CA GLY A 217 21.50 -0.16 25.62
C GLY A 217 22.46 0.79 26.33
N ARG A 218 23.60 0.26 26.75
CA ARG A 218 24.74 1.07 27.18
C ARG A 218 25.89 0.92 26.21
N ASN A 219 26.60 2.00 25.92
CA ASN A 219 27.83 1.96 25.13
C ASN A 219 29.04 1.59 26.00
N ASN A 220 30.23 1.58 25.39
CA ASN A 220 31.49 1.28 26.08
C ASN A 220 31.84 2.27 27.21
N ASP A 221 31.28 3.48 27.17
CA ASP A 221 31.47 4.53 28.17
C ASP A 221 30.35 4.53 29.24
N ASP A 222 29.54 3.46 29.30
CA ASP A 222 28.41 3.28 30.23
C ASP A 222 27.27 4.32 30.05
N VAL A 223 27.23 5.00 28.90
CA VAL A 223 26.18 5.97 28.54
C VAL A 223 25.01 5.26 27.88
N GLU A 224 23.79 5.59 28.33
CA GLU A 224 22.54 5.09 27.75
C GLU A 224 22.40 5.58 26.29
N THR A 225 22.22 4.66 25.33
CA THR A 225 22.09 5.01 23.92
C THR A 225 21.27 3.99 23.13
N LEU A 226 20.73 4.42 22.00
CA LEU A 226 20.02 3.56 21.04
C LEU A 226 20.98 2.86 20.06
N ALA A 227 22.27 3.19 20.06
CA ALA A 227 23.23 2.70 19.07
C ALA A 227 23.27 1.16 18.93
N PRO A 228 23.29 0.35 20.00
CA PRO A 228 23.30 -1.12 19.89
C PRO A 228 22.10 -1.67 19.11
N HIS A 229 20.90 -1.19 19.40
CA HIS A 229 19.67 -1.54 18.67
C HIS A 229 19.78 -1.18 17.18
N LEU A 230 20.22 0.04 16.88
CA LEU A 230 20.33 0.51 15.50
C LEU A 230 21.38 -0.26 14.70
N ASP A 231 22.46 -0.69 15.33
CA ASP A 231 23.50 -1.50 14.71
C ASP A 231 22.98 -2.92 14.39
N GLU A 232 22.19 -3.52 15.28
CA GLU A 232 21.54 -4.81 15.05
C GLU A 232 20.52 -4.75 13.91
N VAL A 233 19.64 -3.73 13.91
CA VAL A 233 18.70 -3.50 12.80
C VAL A 233 19.44 -3.25 11.48
N ARG A 234 20.55 -2.48 11.51
CA ARG A 234 21.39 -2.25 10.32
C ARG A 234 21.98 -3.55 9.79
N ALA A 235 22.51 -4.41 10.66
CA ALA A 235 23.10 -5.68 10.27
C ALA A 235 22.06 -6.60 9.60
N HIS A 236 20.88 -6.74 10.21
CA HIS A 236 19.80 -7.55 9.64
C HIS A 236 19.23 -6.94 8.34
N GLY A 237 19.08 -5.62 8.26
CA GLY A 237 18.65 -4.94 7.04
C GLY A 237 19.64 -5.10 5.89
N ALA A 238 20.94 -4.98 6.16
CA ALA A 238 21.98 -5.22 5.16
C ALA A 238 21.98 -6.68 4.67
N ALA A 239 21.82 -7.65 5.59
CA ALA A 239 21.71 -9.06 5.24
C ALA A 239 20.46 -9.33 4.36
N LEU A 240 19.33 -8.69 4.65
CA LEU A 240 18.11 -8.81 3.85
C LEU A 240 18.31 -8.27 2.43
N VAL A 241 18.93 -7.09 2.29
CA VAL A 241 19.25 -6.50 0.98
C VAL A 241 20.16 -7.43 0.18
N ALA A 242 21.22 -7.94 0.80
CA ALA A 242 22.16 -8.86 0.17
C ALA A 242 21.47 -10.17 -0.28
N ALA A 243 20.57 -10.72 0.55
CA ALA A 243 19.80 -11.91 0.19
C ALA A 243 18.88 -11.64 -1.01
N CYS A 244 18.18 -10.51 -1.04
CA CYS A 244 17.32 -10.14 -2.17
C CYS A 244 18.11 -9.88 -3.44
N ALA A 245 19.27 -9.23 -3.34
CA ALA A 245 20.19 -9.00 -4.46
C ALA A 245 20.70 -10.32 -5.06
N MET A 246 21.12 -11.26 -4.21
CA MET A 246 21.52 -12.61 -4.62
C MET A 246 20.38 -13.35 -5.32
N GLU A 247 19.18 -13.27 -4.74
CA GLU A 247 17.98 -13.83 -5.34
C GLU A 247 17.58 -13.11 -6.61
N LEU A 248 17.88 -11.85 -6.86
CA LEU A 248 17.59 -11.22 -8.16
C LEU A 248 18.72 -11.39 -9.18
N GLY A 249 19.89 -11.90 -8.75
CA GLY A 249 21.05 -12.13 -9.60
C GLY A 249 21.85 -10.86 -9.90
N GLY A 250 21.80 -9.85 -9.03
CA GLY A 250 22.59 -8.62 -9.18
C GLY A 250 22.38 -7.63 -8.04
N GLU A 251 23.01 -6.47 -8.15
CA GLU A 251 23.01 -5.46 -7.08
C GLU A 251 21.69 -4.69 -7.00
N LEU A 252 21.22 -4.44 -5.76
CA LEU A 252 20.08 -3.57 -5.48
C LEU A 252 20.58 -2.26 -4.87
N THR A 253 20.53 -1.19 -5.65
CA THR A 253 20.82 0.16 -5.14
C THR A 253 19.64 0.69 -4.34
N LEU A 254 19.88 1.01 -3.07
CA LEU A 254 18.88 1.65 -2.21
C LEU A 254 18.67 3.11 -2.64
N ALA A 255 17.42 3.49 -2.82
CA ALA A 255 17.02 4.85 -3.17
C ALA A 255 16.63 5.65 -1.93
N GLU A 256 16.77 6.98 -2.03
CA GLU A 256 16.36 7.91 -0.99
C GLU A 256 14.85 7.85 -0.72
N LEU A 257 14.45 8.16 0.51
CA LEU A 257 13.04 8.16 0.92
C LEU A 257 12.19 9.13 0.09
N SER A 258 12.79 10.19 -0.46
CA SER A 258 12.12 11.14 -1.36
C SER A 258 11.59 10.47 -2.63
N ALA A 259 12.24 9.42 -3.12
CA ALA A 259 11.85 8.65 -4.30
C ALA A 259 10.85 7.52 -3.99
N PHE A 260 10.56 7.25 -2.72
CA PHE A 260 9.60 6.21 -2.36
C PHE A 260 8.19 6.61 -2.84
N PRO A 261 7.48 5.74 -3.58
CA PRO A 261 6.17 6.07 -4.15
C PRO A 261 5.05 6.19 -3.11
N GLY A 262 5.33 5.86 -1.84
CA GLY A 262 4.38 5.78 -0.74
C GLY A 262 3.59 4.46 -0.75
N PHE A 263 3.26 3.98 0.43
CA PHE A 263 2.18 3.02 0.62
C PHE A 263 0.85 3.71 0.30
N ARG A 264 -0.07 3.00 -0.34
CA ARG A 264 -1.41 3.53 -0.58
C ARG A 264 -2.30 3.14 0.58
N SER A 265 -2.64 4.11 1.41
CA SER A 265 -3.73 3.96 2.37
C SER A 265 -5.08 4.11 1.63
N ASP A 266 -6.10 3.46 2.20
CA ASP A 266 -7.53 3.66 2.02
C ASP A 266 -8.00 5.14 1.84
N ARG A 267 -7.19 6.14 2.23
CA ARG A 267 -7.48 7.57 2.15
C ARG A 267 -6.96 8.28 0.89
N LEU A 268 -6.61 7.56 -0.19
CA LEU A 268 -6.05 8.11 -1.44
C LEU A 268 -4.70 8.85 -1.29
N SER A 269 -4.18 8.98 -0.08
CA SER A 269 -2.88 9.59 0.23
C SER A 269 -1.78 8.55 0.21
N LYS A 270 -0.66 8.89 -0.44
CA LYS A 270 0.57 8.09 -0.42
C LYS A 270 1.45 8.56 0.73
N ALA A 271 1.79 7.65 1.65
CA ALA A 271 2.62 7.95 2.82
C ALA A 271 3.75 6.92 2.97
N PRO A 272 4.89 7.28 3.59
CA PRO A 272 5.96 6.32 3.89
C PRO A 272 5.69 5.49 5.14
N VAL A 273 4.52 5.64 5.76
CA VAL A 273 4.05 4.82 6.89
C VAL A 273 2.64 4.37 6.57
N ASP A 274 2.37 3.09 6.77
CA ASP A 274 1.03 2.50 6.60
C ASP A 274 0.72 1.58 7.77
N SER A 275 -0.55 1.51 8.15
CA SER A 275 -1.02 0.57 9.16
C SER A 275 -1.43 -0.73 8.47
N LEU A 276 -1.05 -1.87 9.05
CA LEU A 276 -1.59 -3.14 8.60
C LEU A 276 -3.03 -3.34 9.13
N PRO A 277 -3.84 -4.25 8.54
CA PRO A 277 -5.19 -4.54 9.02
C PRO A 277 -5.22 -5.00 10.48
N GLU A 278 -4.17 -5.69 10.92
CA GLU A 278 -3.93 -6.04 12.30
C GLU A 278 -3.65 -4.78 13.14
N ALA A 279 -4.36 -4.66 14.27
CA ALA A 279 -4.13 -3.55 15.19
C ALA A 279 -2.70 -3.57 15.74
N ASP A 280 -2.13 -2.39 15.97
CA ASP A 280 -0.80 -2.20 16.53
C ASP A 280 0.36 -2.72 15.63
N GLU A 281 0.16 -2.79 14.30
CA GLU A 281 1.18 -3.12 13.30
C GLU A 281 1.31 -2.08 12.17
N TRP A 282 2.56 -1.78 11.77
CA TRP A 282 2.85 -0.78 10.73
C TRP A 282 3.98 -1.19 9.79
N LEU A 283 3.90 -0.78 8.53
CA LEU A 283 5.02 -0.74 7.59
C LEU A 283 5.58 0.68 7.51
N VAL A 284 6.90 0.81 7.65
CA VAL A 284 7.60 2.10 7.69
C VAL A 284 8.74 2.08 6.68
N ALA A 285 8.60 2.82 5.59
CA ALA A 285 9.64 3.03 4.59
C ALA A 285 10.63 4.11 5.06
N THR A 286 11.91 3.80 4.99
CA THR A 286 13.00 4.65 5.48
C THR A 286 13.98 5.05 4.37
N GLY A 287 13.81 4.52 3.16
CA GLY A 287 14.61 4.88 1.99
C GLY A 287 15.99 4.23 2.03
N SER A 288 17.05 5.02 2.09
CA SER A 288 18.43 4.53 2.25
C SER A 288 18.82 4.33 3.72
N ALA A 289 18.04 4.87 4.67
CA ALA A 289 18.24 4.66 6.10
C ALA A 289 17.69 3.31 6.56
N THR A 290 18.27 2.72 7.61
CA THR A 290 17.89 1.40 8.14
C THR A 290 16.77 1.45 9.17
N HIS A 291 16.50 2.64 9.73
CA HIS A 291 15.51 2.84 10.79
C HIS A 291 14.90 4.24 10.69
N PHE A 292 13.69 4.43 11.22
CA PHE A 292 13.03 5.73 11.30
C PHE A 292 13.54 6.63 12.44
N LEU A 293 14.42 6.11 13.30
CA LEU A 293 15.06 6.80 14.40
C LEU A 293 16.54 7.00 14.06
N LEU A 294 17.08 8.15 14.44
CA LEU A 294 18.50 8.44 14.34
C LEU A 294 19.23 7.88 15.56
N ALA A 295 20.56 7.71 15.45
CA ALA A 295 21.37 7.35 16.62
C ALA A 295 21.37 8.47 17.67
N GLU A 296 21.41 9.72 17.20
CA GLU A 296 21.37 10.91 18.02
C GLU A 296 20.43 11.94 17.39
N PRO A 297 19.74 12.77 18.20
CA PRO A 297 18.98 13.89 17.69
C PRO A 297 19.89 14.88 16.95
N ARG A 298 19.38 15.49 15.88
CA ARG A 298 20.09 16.55 15.13
C ARG A 298 20.48 17.75 16.02
N VAL A 299 19.78 17.94 17.14
CA VAL A 299 20.09 18.93 18.18
C VAL A 299 20.46 18.18 19.45
N GLN A 300 21.75 18.07 19.74
CA GLN A 300 22.26 17.23 20.84
C GLN A 300 21.85 17.76 22.23
N GLU A 301 22.06 19.04 22.48
CA GLU A 301 21.80 19.69 23.78
C GLU A 301 20.43 20.37 23.80
N CYS A 302 19.38 19.62 23.50
CA CYS A 302 18.01 20.12 23.55
C CYS A 302 17.44 19.95 24.96
N ARG A 303 17.29 21.06 25.71
CA ARG A 303 16.71 21.06 27.07
C ARG A 303 15.33 20.39 27.18
N TYR A 304 14.58 20.38 26.08
CA TYR A 304 13.23 19.82 26.05
C TYR A 304 13.17 18.29 26.05
N HIS A 305 14.32 17.60 26.12
CA HIS A 305 14.37 16.18 26.48
C HIS A 305 14.09 15.96 27.98
N SER A 306 14.22 17.01 28.81
CA SER A 306 13.94 17.03 30.24
C SER A 306 12.72 17.88 30.54
N TRP A 307 11.70 17.29 31.15
CA TRP A 307 10.46 17.95 31.54
C TRP A 307 10.72 19.11 32.51
N ALA A 308 11.65 18.92 33.45
CA ALA A 308 11.99 19.94 34.45
C ALA A 308 12.57 21.20 33.81
N GLU A 309 13.27 21.06 32.68
CA GLU A 309 13.89 22.18 31.97
C GLU A 309 12.92 22.91 31.02
N CYS A 310 11.75 22.33 30.74
CA CYS A 310 10.69 22.96 29.95
C CYS A 310 9.98 24.09 30.71
N GLY A 311 9.95 24.07 32.05
CA GLY A 311 9.24 25.07 32.86
C GLY A 311 7.74 25.17 32.51
N ALA A 312 7.26 26.37 32.18
CA ALA A 312 5.85 26.60 31.82
C ALA A 312 5.44 25.96 30.48
N ASP A 313 6.40 25.60 29.63
CA ASP A 313 6.16 24.97 28.33
C ASP A 313 6.12 23.44 28.41
N ALA A 314 6.22 22.87 29.61
CA ALA A 314 6.22 21.44 29.83
C ALA A 314 4.87 20.80 29.48
N THR A 315 4.92 19.63 28.86
CA THR A 315 3.73 18.85 28.53
C THR A 315 3.20 18.11 29.75
N MET A 316 1.87 17.98 29.87
CA MET A 316 1.23 17.32 31.00
C MET A 316 1.57 17.96 32.37
N HIS A 317 1.04 17.38 33.45
CA HIS A 317 1.28 17.85 34.82
C HIS A 317 2.53 17.25 35.48
N SER A 318 3.19 16.29 34.84
CA SER A 318 4.37 15.61 35.37
C SER A 318 5.21 14.98 34.26
N ALA A 319 6.50 14.75 34.56
CA ALA A 319 7.42 14.01 33.71
C ALA A 319 6.94 12.57 33.43
N ILE A 320 7.20 12.07 32.22
CA ILE A 320 6.97 10.66 31.87
C ILE A 320 8.15 9.85 32.41
N SER A 321 8.01 9.35 33.64
CA SER A 321 9.07 8.60 34.34
C SER A 321 9.11 7.10 34.01
N ALA A 322 8.08 6.59 33.32
CA ALA A 322 7.97 5.21 32.89
C ALA A 322 7.24 5.13 31.55
N ARG A 323 7.52 4.07 30.78
CA ARG A 323 6.88 3.82 29.50
C ARG A 323 5.37 3.62 29.67
N THR A 324 4.55 4.21 28.80
CA THR A 324 3.08 4.16 28.86
C THR A 324 2.47 3.71 27.53
N VAL A 325 1.30 3.06 27.60
CA VAL A 325 0.57 2.62 26.40
C VAL A 325 -0.59 3.54 26.00
N ASP A 326 -0.93 4.51 26.84
CA ASP A 326 -1.96 5.51 26.60
C ASP A 326 -1.65 6.83 27.35
N PRO A 327 -1.22 7.89 26.65
CA PRO A 327 -0.80 7.86 25.25
C PRO A 327 0.46 6.96 25.08
N PRO A 328 0.72 6.44 23.86
CA PRO A 328 1.92 5.64 23.61
C PRO A 328 3.18 6.49 23.83
N ALA A 329 4.00 6.10 24.81
CA ALA A 329 5.27 6.74 25.13
C ALA A 329 6.28 5.68 25.55
N PHE A 330 7.19 5.36 24.64
CA PHE A 330 8.29 4.44 24.81
C PHE A 330 9.53 5.13 25.39
N PHE A 331 9.84 6.34 24.92
CA PHE A 331 10.94 7.13 25.47
C PHE A 331 10.49 7.96 26.66
N VAL A 332 11.20 7.81 27.77
CA VAL A 332 10.91 8.48 29.05
C VAL A 332 11.71 9.77 29.18
N ASP A 333 11.33 10.58 30.17
CA ASP A 333 11.99 11.83 30.50
C ASP A 333 13.51 11.68 30.63
N THR A 334 14.26 12.70 30.21
CA THR A 334 15.73 12.74 30.10
C THR A 334 16.37 11.88 29.01
N GLN A 335 15.64 10.93 28.40
CA GLN A 335 16.17 10.20 27.25
C GLN A 335 16.25 11.10 26.01
N ARG A 336 17.34 10.98 25.25
CA ARG A 336 17.61 11.83 24.07
C ARG A 336 16.54 11.75 22.98
N HIS A 337 15.78 10.65 22.93
CA HIS A 337 14.69 10.48 21.97
C HIS A 337 13.33 11.00 22.49
N HIS A 338 13.25 11.50 23.72
CA HIS A 338 12.03 12.03 24.31
C HIS A 338 11.85 13.53 24.01
N CYS A 339 10.60 14.02 23.94
CA CYS A 339 10.30 15.44 23.88
C CYS A 339 9.15 15.81 24.84
N ALA A 340 9.47 16.67 25.81
CA ALA A 340 8.55 17.13 26.84
C ALA A 340 7.91 18.51 26.54
N HIS A 341 8.14 19.11 25.37
CA HIS A 341 7.64 20.46 25.05
C HIS A 341 6.18 20.46 24.54
N GLN A 342 5.24 21.07 25.26
CA GLN A 342 3.81 21.05 24.94
C GLN A 342 3.49 21.63 23.55
N VAL A 343 3.99 22.84 23.23
CA VAL A 343 3.77 23.48 21.93
C VAL A 343 4.25 22.61 20.75
N VAL A 344 5.37 21.90 20.92
CA VAL A 344 5.83 20.97 19.88
C VAL A 344 4.85 19.82 19.73
N GLN A 345 4.32 19.27 20.82
CA GLN A 345 3.35 18.17 20.77
C GLN A 345 2.02 18.62 20.13
N ASP A 346 1.51 19.79 20.48
CA ASP A 346 0.28 20.34 19.88
C ASP A 346 0.43 20.53 18.36
N ARG A 347 1.56 21.09 17.92
CA ARG A 347 1.83 21.34 16.50
C ARG A 347 2.04 20.06 15.68
N ARG A 348 2.32 18.92 16.33
CA ARG A 348 2.51 17.62 15.68
C ARG A 348 1.22 16.86 15.43
N GLU A 349 0.15 17.23 16.13
CA GLU A 349 -1.15 16.59 16.00
C GLU A 349 -1.57 16.55 14.52
N ALA A 350 -1.95 15.37 14.03
CA ALA A 350 -2.30 15.10 12.64
C ALA A 350 -1.18 15.27 11.59
N ARG A 351 0.08 15.46 12.00
CA ARG A 351 1.25 15.61 11.10
C ARG A 351 2.33 14.56 11.31
N CYS A 352 2.48 14.07 12.54
CA CYS A 352 3.53 13.11 12.89
C CYS A 352 3.20 11.71 12.35
N LEU A 353 4.05 11.22 11.43
CA LEU A 353 3.85 9.93 10.75
C LEU A 353 3.99 8.71 11.66
N ILE A 354 4.63 8.86 12.82
CA ILE A 354 4.84 7.78 13.80
C ILE A 354 4.07 8.01 15.11
N GLN A 355 3.11 8.94 15.14
CA GLN A 355 2.37 9.30 16.36
C GLN A 355 1.68 8.10 17.02
N ALA A 356 1.18 7.17 16.21
CA ALA A 356 0.51 5.96 16.67
C ALA A 356 1.48 4.93 17.27
N ILE A 357 2.74 4.93 16.82
CA ILE A 357 3.80 4.05 17.35
C ILE A 357 4.34 4.64 18.66
N ASP A 358 4.68 5.93 18.63
CA ASP A 358 5.16 6.67 19.79
C ASP A 358 4.82 8.16 19.68
N SER A 359 4.05 8.66 20.64
CA SER A 359 3.56 10.04 20.63
C SER A 359 4.58 11.05 21.14
N ARG A 360 5.69 10.61 21.73
CA ARG A 360 6.63 11.48 22.46
C ARG A 360 8.02 11.59 21.83
N THR A 361 8.28 10.85 20.75
CA THR A 361 9.57 10.83 20.06
C THR A 361 9.97 12.24 19.64
N CYS A 362 11.20 12.64 19.89
CA CYS A 362 11.74 13.93 19.48
C CYS A 362 11.78 14.03 17.95
N CYS A 363 11.21 15.11 17.37
CA CYS A 363 11.24 15.34 15.92
C CYS A 363 12.68 15.38 15.38
N GLN A 364 13.63 15.90 16.17
CA GLN A 364 15.04 15.99 15.78
C GLN A 364 15.73 14.62 15.72
N ALA A 365 15.16 13.60 16.36
CA ALA A 365 15.65 12.23 16.37
C ALA A 365 14.94 11.31 15.34
N CYS A 366 14.05 11.87 14.51
CA CYS A 366 13.26 11.12 13.54
C CYS A 366 13.69 11.44 12.10
N ILE A 367 13.76 10.44 11.21
CA ILE A 367 14.10 10.68 9.80
C ILE A 367 13.00 11.47 9.06
N PHE A 368 11.76 11.40 9.54
CA PHE A 368 10.60 12.03 8.90
C PHE A 368 10.47 13.53 9.18
N LEU A 369 11.44 14.15 9.86
CA LEU A 369 11.44 15.59 10.18
C LEU A 369 11.08 16.44 8.94
N GLU A 370 11.69 16.16 7.79
CA GLU A 370 11.48 16.93 6.56
C GLU A 370 10.16 16.62 5.86
N ARG A 371 9.52 15.49 6.18
CA ARG A 371 8.19 15.12 5.68
C ARG A 371 7.07 15.72 6.54
N CYS A 372 7.30 15.84 7.84
CA CYS A 372 6.32 16.38 8.79
C CYS A 372 6.32 17.91 8.86
N TRP A 373 7.42 18.56 8.51
CA TRP A 373 7.62 20.00 8.71
C TRP A 373 8.25 20.66 7.48
N THR A 374 7.72 21.81 7.09
CA THR A 374 8.37 22.68 6.09
C THR A 374 9.64 23.29 6.65
N GLU A 375 10.52 23.83 5.79
CA GLU A 375 11.75 24.47 6.23
C GLU A 375 11.51 25.64 7.21
N GLU A 376 10.52 26.50 6.90
CA GLU A 376 10.11 27.62 7.75
C GLU A 376 9.61 27.14 9.12
N GLU A 377 8.79 26.08 9.13
CA GLU A 377 8.26 25.52 10.38
C GLU A 377 9.35 24.88 11.23
N ARG A 378 10.32 24.19 10.62
CA ARG A 378 11.47 23.61 11.31
C ARG A 378 12.31 24.70 11.98
N ALA A 379 12.56 25.81 11.30
CA ALA A 379 13.30 26.95 11.87
C ALA A 379 12.56 27.60 13.05
N ALA A 380 11.22 27.51 13.06
CA ALA A 380 10.36 27.99 14.14
C ALA A 380 10.21 26.99 15.30
N LEU A 381 10.78 25.79 15.22
CA LEU A 381 10.80 24.86 16.35
C LEU A 381 11.68 25.42 17.48
N PRO A 382 11.28 25.24 18.75
CA PRO A 382 12.04 25.73 19.89
C PRO A 382 13.32 24.92 20.15
N CYS A 383 13.52 23.79 19.48
CA CYS A 383 14.64 22.86 19.71
C CYS A 383 16.01 23.56 19.77
N GLY A 384 16.79 23.28 20.82
CA GLY A 384 18.16 23.81 20.97
C GLY A 384 18.27 25.28 21.41
N ARG A 385 17.16 25.86 21.88
CA ARG A 385 17.10 27.22 22.45
C ARG A 385 17.03 27.22 23.97
#